data_AF-A0A239QXG5-F1
#
_entry.id   AF-A0A239QXG5-F1
#
_cell.length_a   1.000
_cell.length_b   1.000
_cell.length_c   1.000
_cell.angle_alpha   90.00
_cell.angle_beta   90.00
_cell.angle_gamma   90.00
#
_symmetry.space_group_name_H-M   'P 1'
#
loop_
_entity.id
_entity.type
_entity.pdbx_description
1 polymer ?
#
loop_
_entity_poly.entity_id
_entity_poly.type
_entity_poly.pdbx_seq_one_letter_code
_entity_poly.pdbx_strand_id
1 'polypeptide(L)'
;MGEIKKARNFRNYKVWQDAVRYASRVYNVTSEMPWFEKKGLCDQLQRAVVSISSNIAEGSARPSDVEFAHFLDMALGSSYEVETQLLIAKNVGYLENGNDNHNDNGNGNGNDNGNGNDNDNDNGNDNLNGNDNVSYEELLEELQEIERQINGLIASLRKNKI
;
A
#
# COMPACT_ATOMS: atom_id res chain seq x y z
N MET A 1 -1.20 18.52 41.14
CA MET A 1 -1.32 17.34 40.26
C MET A 1 -1.44 17.87 38.84
N GLY A 2 -0.50 17.55 37.96
CA GLY A 2 -0.53 18.03 36.56
C GLY A 2 -1.63 17.33 35.78
N GLU A 3 -2.34 18.07 34.91
CA GLU A 3 -3.36 17.51 34.04
C GLU A 3 -2.77 16.39 33.18
N ILE A 4 -3.42 15.22 33.19
CA ILE A 4 -3.09 14.14 32.27
C ILE A 4 -3.55 14.59 30.88
N LYS A 5 -2.60 14.95 30.01
CA LYS A 5 -2.88 15.26 28.60
C LYS A 5 -3.58 14.05 27.99
N LYS A 6 -4.85 14.22 27.58
CA LYS A 6 -5.65 13.16 26.95
C LYS A 6 -4.89 12.60 25.74
N ALA A 7 -4.71 11.28 25.69
CA ALA A 7 -3.99 10.62 24.61
C ALA A 7 -4.61 10.97 23.25
N ARG A 8 -3.76 11.20 22.24
CA ARG A 8 -4.24 11.47 20.88
C ARG A 8 -4.90 10.19 20.36
N ASN A 9 -6.08 10.31 19.76
CA ASN A 9 -6.72 9.16 19.13
C ASN A 9 -6.19 9.05 17.70
N PHE A 10 -5.35 8.06 17.43
CA PHE A 10 -4.75 7.88 16.11
C PHE A 10 -5.78 7.72 14.98
N ARG A 11 -6.97 7.20 15.30
CA ARG A 11 -8.06 7.00 14.33
C ARG A 11 -8.57 8.31 13.72
N ASN A 12 -8.27 9.44 14.34
CA ASN A 12 -8.63 10.77 13.83
C ASN A 12 -7.62 11.32 12.83
N TYR A 13 -6.43 10.71 12.67
CA TYR A 13 -5.46 11.15 11.68
C TYR A 13 -5.76 10.55 10.31
N LYS A 14 -5.98 11.42 9.32
CA LYS A 14 -6.13 11.02 7.91
C LYS A 14 -4.95 10.16 7.45
N VAL A 15 -3.72 10.57 7.79
CA VAL A 15 -2.49 9.84 7.42
C VAL A 15 -2.46 8.41 7.94
N TRP A 16 -3.03 8.15 9.12
CA TRP A 16 -3.14 6.79 9.63
C TRP A 16 -4.16 5.97 8.83
N GLN A 17 -5.33 6.56 8.53
CA GLN A 17 -6.37 5.89 7.75
C GLN A 17 -5.88 5.56 6.34
N ASP A 18 -5.16 6.49 5.71
CA ASP A 18 -4.54 6.33 4.40
C ASP A 18 -3.48 5.22 4.45
N ALA A 19 -2.59 5.23 5.44
CA ALA A 19 -1.56 4.20 5.60
C ALA A 19 -2.17 2.79 5.81
N VAL A 20 -3.29 2.67 6.53
CA VAL A 20 -3.99 1.38 6.68
C VAL A 20 -4.58 0.90 5.36
N ARG A 21 -5.24 1.79 4.59
CA ARG A 21 -5.79 1.41 3.27
C ARG A 21 -4.69 1.04 2.30
N TYR A 22 -3.60 1.79 2.31
CA TYR A 22 -2.43 1.54 1.49
C TYR A 22 -1.78 0.19 1.83
N ALA A 23 -1.66 -0.16 3.12
CA ALA A 23 -1.21 -1.48 3.52
C ALA A 23 -2.10 -2.59 2.94
N SER A 24 -3.43 -2.48 3.03
CA SER A 24 -4.34 -3.46 2.41
C SER A 24 -4.13 -3.59 0.90
N ARG A 25 -3.90 -2.47 0.19
CA ARG A 25 -3.61 -2.47 -1.24
C ARG A 25 -2.30 -3.18 -1.56
N VAL A 26 -1.25 -2.92 -0.80
CA VAL A 26 0.04 -3.61 -0.93
C VAL A 26 -0.09 -5.11 -0.68
N TYR A 27 -0.92 -5.53 0.29
CA TYR A 27 -1.19 -6.96 0.50
C TYR A 27 -1.80 -7.62 -0.73
N ASN A 28 -2.77 -6.98 -1.38
CA ASN A 28 -3.36 -7.48 -2.63
C ASN A 28 -2.32 -7.53 -3.77
N VAL A 29 -1.47 -6.51 -3.91
CA VAL A 29 -0.40 -6.52 -4.91
C VAL A 29 0.58 -7.68 -4.67
N THR A 30 0.97 -7.90 -3.41
CA THR A 30 1.88 -9.00 -3.06
C THR A 30 1.25 -10.39 -3.14
N SER A 31 -0.09 -10.52 -3.17
CA SER A 31 -0.74 -11.83 -3.34
C SER A 31 -0.59 -12.37 -4.77
N GLU A 32 -0.42 -11.48 -5.75
CA GLU A 32 -0.23 -11.81 -7.15
C GLU A 32 1.24 -12.11 -7.52
N MET A 33 2.18 -11.83 -6.61
CA MET A 33 3.59 -12.11 -6.83
C MET A 33 3.89 -13.63 -6.79
N PRO A 34 4.96 -14.09 -7.47
CA PRO A 34 5.34 -15.50 -7.47
C PRO A 34 5.51 -16.07 -6.06
N TRP A 35 5.06 -17.32 -5.87
CA TRP A 35 5.03 -17.94 -4.53
C TRP A 35 6.40 -18.00 -3.82
N PHE A 36 7.50 -18.01 -4.57
CA PHE A 36 8.86 -18.03 -4.00
C PHE A 36 9.28 -16.68 -3.38
N GLU A 37 8.63 -15.58 -3.74
CA GLU A 37 8.85 -14.25 -3.15
C GLU A 37 8.17 -14.06 -1.78
N LYS A 38 7.31 -15.01 -1.37
CA LYS A 38 6.60 -14.93 -0.08
C LYS A 38 7.51 -14.73 1.13
N LYS A 39 8.74 -15.26 1.07
CA LYS A 39 9.77 -15.07 2.12
C LYS A 39 10.88 -14.08 1.70
N GLY A 40 10.77 -13.52 0.51
CA GLY A 40 11.68 -12.56 -0.08
C GLY A 40 11.08 -11.16 -0.05
N LEU A 41 10.75 -10.64 -1.23
CA LEU A 41 10.26 -9.27 -1.39
C LEU A 41 8.90 -9.04 -0.73
N CYS A 42 7.98 -10.02 -0.78
CA CYS A 42 6.62 -9.86 -0.23
C CYS A 42 6.64 -9.62 1.28
N ASP A 43 7.37 -10.42 2.07
CA ASP A 43 7.44 -10.28 3.53
C ASP A 43 8.05 -8.93 3.94
N GLN A 44 9.13 -8.53 3.25
CA GLN A 44 9.80 -7.26 3.53
C GLN A 44 8.88 -6.06 3.24
N LEU A 45 8.18 -6.10 2.11
CA LEU A 45 7.22 -5.07 1.70
C LEU A 45 6.00 -4.99 2.63
N GLN A 46 5.41 -6.13 2.97
CA GLN A 46 4.29 -6.20 3.90
C GLN A 46 4.66 -5.71 5.30
N ARG A 47 5.87 -6.00 5.78
CA ARG A 47 6.35 -5.52 7.08
C ARG A 47 6.60 -4.03 7.08
N ALA A 48 7.27 -3.50 6.05
CA ALA A 48 7.54 -2.08 5.93
C ALA A 48 6.24 -1.28 5.84
N VAL A 49 5.27 -1.69 5.02
CA VAL A 49 4.00 -0.96 4.87
C VAL A 49 3.15 -0.97 6.15
N VAL A 50 3.09 -2.10 6.87
CA VAL A 50 2.39 -2.19 8.16
C VAL A 50 3.05 -1.30 9.22
N SER A 51 4.38 -1.19 9.18
CA SER A 51 5.17 -0.37 10.11
C SER A 51 4.80 1.11 10.04
N ILE A 52 4.43 1.64 8.86
CA ILE A 52 3.99 3.04 8.70
C ILE A 52 2.80 3.35 9.63
N SER A 53 1.71 2.60 9.48
CA SER A 53 0.49 2.82 10.29
C SER A 53 0.69 2.47 11.78
N SER A 54 1.50 1.45 12.06
CA SER A 54 1.81 1.01 13.43
C SER A 54 2.59 2.07 14.21
N ASN A 55 3.61 2.68 13.59
CA ASN A 55 4.38 3.76 14.19
C ASN A 55 3.51 5.00 14.44
N ILE A 56 2.60 5.36 13.52
CA ILE A 56 1.66 6.47 13.75
C ILE A 56 0.76 6.19 14.97
N ALA A 57 0.23 4.98 15.07
CA ALA A 57 -0.63 4.58 16.19
C ALA A 57 0.14 4.58 17.52
N GLU A 58 1.32 3.96 17.57
CA GLU A 58 2.16 3.89 18.77
C GLU A 58 2.62 5.29 19.21
N GLY A 59 3.08 6.10 18.26
CA GLY A 59 3.50 7.48 18.50
C GLY A 59 2.39 8.35 19.07
N SER A 60 1.14 8.16 18.62
CA SER A 60 -0.01 8.93 19.10
C SER A 60 -0.27 8.77 20.60
N ALA A 61 0.10 7.61 21.16
CA ALA A 61 -0.03 7.30 22.58
C ALA A 61 1.06 7.96 23.43
N ARG A 62 2.12 8.54 22.81
CA ARG A 62 3.20 9.20 23.53
C ARG A 62 2.74 10.55 24.11
N PRO A 63 3.13 10.89 25.35
CA PRO A 63 2.62 12.06 26.06
C PRO A 63 3.11 13.39 25.45
N SER A 64 4.30 13.41 24.86
CA SER A 64 4.88 14.63 24.28
C SER A 64 4.71 14.69 22.76
N ASP A 65 4.71 15.92 22.22
CA ASP A 65 4.71 16.16 20.76
C ASP A 65 6.06 15.76 20.13
N VAL A 66 7.14 15.84 20.90
CA VAL A 66 8.50 15.46 20.47
C VAL A 66 8.61 13.95 20.25
N GLU A 67 8.14 13.16 21.21
CA GLU A 67 8.14 11.70 21.07
C GLU A 67 7.20 11.28 19.93
N PHE A 68 6.02 11.89 19.81
CA PHE A 68 5.15 11.57 18.68
C PHE A 68 5.83 11.87 17.34
N ALA A 69 6.49 13.03 17.22
CA ALA A 69 7.25 13.36 16.01
C ALA A 69 8.35 12.34 15.70
N HIS A 70 9.03 11.79 16.71
CA HIS A 70 10.04 10.74 16.52
C HIS A 70 9.44 9.44 15.93
N PHE A 71 8.26 9.03 16.39
CA PHE A 71 7.55 7.89 15.79
C PHE A 71 7.10 8.17 14.36
N LEU A 72 6.73 9.41 14.05
CA LEU A 72 6.42 9.82 12.68
C LEU A 72 7.68 9.82 11.79
N ASP A 73 8.85 10.19 12.31
CA ASP A 73 10.13 10.04 11.59
C ASP A 73 10.41 8.56 11.28
N MET A 74 10.08 7.62 12.20
CA MET A 74 10.18 6.18 11.93
C MET A 74 9.17 5.70 10.88
N ALA A 75 7.94 6.20 10.92
CA ALA A 75 6.93 5.90 9.89
C ALA A 75 7.39 6.38 8.49
N LEU A 76 8.04 7.54 8.41
CA LEU A 76 8.66 8.06 7.19
C LEU A 76 9.85 7.19 6.76
N GLY A 77 10.67 6.69 7.68
CA GLY A 77 11.72 5.72 7.36
C GLY A 77 11.14 4.44 6.73
N SER A 78 10.05 3.92 7.27
CA SER A 78 9.36 2.75 6.70
C SER A 78 8.74 3.02 5.32
N SER A 79 8.31 4.25 5.01
CA SER A 79 7.82 4.57 3.66
C SER A 79 8.94 4.52 2.62
N TYR A 80 10.15 4.97 2.95
CA TYR A 80 11.30 4.87 2.05
C TYR A 80 11.73 3.41 1.79
N GLU A 81 11.58 2.52 2.78
CA GLU A 81 11.76 1.09 2.58
C GLU A 81 10.73 0.53 1.59
N VAL A 82 9.45 0.92 1.73
CA VAL A 82 8.38 0.54 0.80
C VAL A 82 8.68 1.02 -0.61
N GLU A 83 9.02 2.30 -0.80
CA GLU A 83 9.36 2.85 -2.12
C GLU A 83 10.50 2.07 -2.78
N THR A 84 11.56 1.77 -2.01
CA THR A 84 12.69 0.97 -2.48
C THR A 84 12.25 -0.42 -2.96
N GLN A 85 11.40 -1.09 -2.19
CA GLN A 85 10.92 -2.43 -2.51
C GLN A 85 9.94 -2.44 -3.68
N LEU A 86 9.10 -1.42 -3.83
CA LEU A 86 8.24 -1.24 -5.01
C LEU A 86 9.08 -1.02 -6.28
N LEU A 87 10.15 -0.24 -6.19
CA LEU A 87 11.05 -0.03 -7.32
C LEU A 87 11.78 -1.33 -7.70
N ILE A 88 12.18 -2.14 -6.72
CA ILE A 88 12.73 -3.48 -6.97
C ILE A 88 11.68 -4.36 -7.66
N ALA A 89 10.45 -4.41 -7.14
CA ALA A 89 9.35 -5.19 -7.71
C ALA A 89 9.09 -4.83 -9.19
N LYS A 90 9.08 -3.52 -9.49
CA LYS A 90 9.00 -3.01 -10.86
C LYS A 90 10.17 -3.51 -11.72
N ASN A 91 11.40 -3.34 -11.26
CA ASN A 91 12.61 -3.68 -12.02
C ASN A 91 12.72 -5.18 -12.35
N VAL A 92 12.14 -6.04 -11.52
CA VAL A 92 12.10 -7.50 -11.76
C VAL A 92 10.82 -7.95 -12.48
N GLY A 93 9.97 -7.01 -12.90
CA GLY A 93 8.79 -7.27 -13.73
C GLY A 93 7.55 -7.76 -12.97
N TYR A 94 7.44 -7.48 -11.66
CA TYR A 94 6.25 -7.82 -10.85
C TYR A 94 5.20 -6.71 -10.83
N LEU A 95 5.53 -5.51 -11.30
CA LEU A 95 4.62 -4.38 -11.43
C LEU A 95 4.70 -3.81 -12.84
N GLU A 96 3.55 -3.49 -13.42
CA GLU A 96 3.46 -2.87 -14.74
C GLU A 96 3.80 -1.37 -14.67
N ASN A 97 4.26 -0.83 -15.81
CA ASN A 97 4.30 0.61 -16.00
C ASN A 97 2.87 1.08 -16.30
N GLY A 98 2.41 2.16 -15.68
CA GLY A 98 1.06 2.73 -15.89
C GLY A 98 0.74 3.20 -17.31
N ASN A 99 1.56 2.85 -18.32
CA ASN A 99 1.42 3.23 -19.73
C ASN A 99 1.56 2.07 -20.72
N ASP A 100 1.67 0.82 -20.28
CA ASP A 100 1.71 -0.33 -21.19
C ASP A 100 0.29 -0.69 -21.63
N ASN A 101 -0.33 0.19 -22.43
CA ASN A 101 -1.50 -0.15 -23.23
C ASN A 101 -1.13 -1.38 -24.06
N HIS A 102 -1.60 -2.55 -23.62
CA HIS A 102 -1.52 -3.80 -24.37
C HIS A 102 -2.36 -3.62 -25.65
N ASN A 103 -1.75 -3.04 -26.68
CA ASN A 103 -2.25 -3.14 -28.04
C ASN A 103 -1.95 -4.56 -28.52
N ASP A 104 -2.70 -5.52 -27.96
CA ASP A 104 -2.68 -6.89 -28.42
C ASP A 104 -3.41 -6.92 -29.76
N ASN A 105 -2.66 -6.59 -30.81
CA ASN A 105 -3.04 -6.84 -32.18
C ASN A 105 -2.85 -8.34 -32.44
N GLY A 106 -3.66 -9.14 -31.76
CA GLY A 106 -3.73 -10.59 -31.88
C GLY A 106 -4.34 -10.94 -33.24
N ASN A 107 -3.49 -11.06 -34.25
CA ASN A 107 -3.78 -11.74 -35.51
C ASN A 107 -4.01 -13.23 -35.24
N GLY A 108 -5.21 -13.59 -34.75
CA GLY A 108 -5.68 -14.95 -34.56
C GLY A 108 -6.37 -15.47 -35.83
N ASN A 109 -5.58 -15.98 -36.77
CA ASN A 109 -6.10 -16.69 -37.94
C ASN A 109 -6.37 -18.17 -37.59
N GLY A 110 -7.66 -18.55 -37.59
CA GLY A 110 -8.18 -19.90 -37.86
C GLY A 110 -8.10 -20.93 -36.73
N ASN A 111 -9.24 -21.45 -36.25
CA ASN A 111 -10.04 -22.46 -36.98
C ASN A 111 -11.18 -22.94 -36.05
N ASP A 112 -12.41 -22.59 -36.41
CA ASP A 112 -13.62 -23.14 -35.81
C ASP A 112 -13.70 -24.65 -36.09
N ASN A 113 -13.84 -25.46 -35.05
CA ASN A 113 -14.49 -26.76 -35.16
C ASN A 113 -15.18 -27.07 -33.82
N GLY A 114 -16.47 -26.76 -33.77
CA GLY A 114 -17.32 -27.01 -32.63
C GLY A 114 -17.54 -28.51 -32.38
N ASN A 115 -17.60 -28.87 -31.11
CA ASN A 115 -18.42 -29.99 -30.66
C ASN A 115 -18.97 -29.64 -29.27
N GLY A 116 -20.28 -29.40 -29.22
CA GLY A 116 -21.01 -28.98 -28.03
C GLY A 116 -21.13 -30.10 -27.01
N ASN A 117 -21.01 -29.74 -25.75
CA ASN A 117 -21.49 -30.55 -24.65
C ASN A 117 -22.00 -29.59 -23.56
N ASP A 118 -23.31 -29.34 -23.62
CA ASP A 118 -24.03 -28.51 -22.67
C ASP A 118 -24.10 -29.23 -21.33
N ASN A 119 -23.41 -28.70 -20.33
CA ASN A 119 -23.65 -29.01 -18.93
C ASN A 119 -23.77 -27.69 -18.18
N ASP A 120 -25.00 -27.19 -18.13
CA ASP A 120 -25.41 -26.08 -17.28
C ASP A 120 -25.21 -26.48 -15.81
N ASN A 121 -24.18 -25.94 -15.18
CA ASN A 121 -24.10 -25.83 -13.73
C ASN A 121 -23.84 -24.35 -13.40
N ASP A 122 -24.93 -23.59 -13.46
CA ASP A 122 -25.05 -22.24 -12.94
C ASP A 122 -24.81 -22.26 -11.43
N ASN A 123 -23.63 -21.80 -11.04
CA ASN A 123 -23.37 -21.37 -9.68
C ASN A 123 -22.67 -20.02 -9.77
N GLY A 124 -23.50 -18.97 -9.85
CA GLY A 124 -23.10 -17.58 -9.78
C GLY A 124 -22.12 -17.34 -8.65
N ASN A 125 -20.85 -17.21 -9.01
CA ASN A 125 -19.87 -16.54 -8.19
C ASN A 125 -19.66 -15.18 -8.84
N ASP A 126 -20.34 -14.19 -8.26
CA ASP A 126 -20.32 -12.82 -8.72
C ASP A 126 -18.87 -12.35 -8.86
N ASN A 127 -18.59 -11.96 -10.09
CA ASN A 127 -17.34 -11.49 -10.63
C ASN A 127 -16.79 -10.31 -9.80
N LEU A 128 -15.89 -10.59 -8.85
CA LEU A 128 -15.03 -9.59 -8.20
C LEU A 128 -13.75 -9.31 -9.03
N ASN A 129 -13.77 -9.52 -10.34
CA ASN A 129 -12.70 -9.05 -11.22
C ASN A 129 -12.88 -7.56 -11.51
N GLY A 130 -12.55 -6.73 -10.52
CA GLY A 130 -11.97 -5.41 -10.78
C GLY A 130 -10.47 -5.59 -10.95
N ASN A 131 -10.05 -6.24 -12.05
CA ASN A 131 -8.64 -6.41 -12.37
C ASN A 131 -8.12 -5.11 -12.98
N ASP A 132 -8.15 -4.03 -12.18
CA ASP A 132 -7.41 -2.82 -12.47
C ASP A 132 -5.96 -3.17 -12.11
N ASN A 133 -5.15 -3.50 -13.13
CA ASN A 133 -3.74 -3.78 -12.92
C ASN A 133 -3.10 -2.56 -12.28
N VAL A 134 -2.81 -2.65 -10.99
CA VAL A 134 -2.29 -1.54 -10.21
C VAL A 134 -0.85 -1.27 -10.66
N SER A 135 -0.62 -0.10 -11.26
CA SER A 135 0.71 0.28 -11.73
C SER A 135 1.65 0.69 -10.59
N TYR A 136 2.96 0.60 -10.84
CA TYR A 136 3.96 1.14 -9.92
C TYR A 136 3.74 2.62 -9.64
N GLU A 137 3.42 3.40 -10.68
CA GLU A 137 3.22 4.85 -10.59
C GLU A 137 2.06 5.19 -9.64
N GLU A 138 0.95 4.46 -9.71
CA GLU A 138 -0.18 4.64 -8.78
C GLU A 138 0.21 4.34 -7.33
N LEU A 139 0.93 3.24 -7.09
CA LEU A 139 1.38 2.89 -5.73
C LEU A 139 2.36 3.91 -5.17
N LEU A 140 3.22 4.47 -6.03
CA LEU A 140 4.18 5.49 -5.66
C LEU A 140 3.49 6.82 -5.32
N GLU A 141 2.54 7.25 -6.13
CA GLU A 141 1.79 8.50 -5.90
C GLU A 141 1.02 8.46 -4.57
N GLU A 142 0.38 7.33 -4.26
CA GLU A 142 -0.30 7.13 -2.98
C GLU A 142 0.66 7.16 -1.78
N LEU A 143 1.82 6.50 -1.91
CA LEU A 143 2.85 6.51 -0.88
C LEU A 143 3.37 7.92 -0.62
N GLN A 144 3.70 8.66 -1.68
CA GLN A 144 4.18 10.04 -1.59
C GLN A 144 3.15 10.97 -0.94
N GLU A 145 1.85 10.72 -1.16
CA GLU A 145 0.80 11.46 -0.46
C GLU A 145 0.80 11.16 1.05
N ILE A 146 0.99 9.90 1.45
CA ILE A 146 1.17 9.54 2.86
C ILE A 146 2.40 10.26 3.45
N GLU A 147 3.52 10.27 2.74
CA GLU A 147 4.75 10.96 3.16
C GLU A 147 4.56 12.46 3.34
N ARG A 148 3.84 13.11 2.41
CA ARG A 148 3.47 14.54 2.52
C ARG A 148 2.65 14.78 3.80
N GLN A 149 1.69 13.92 4.10
CA GLN A 149 0.89 14.05 5.31
C GLN A 149 1.70 13.80 6.59
N ILE A 150 2.61 12.82 6.59
CA ILE A 150 3.53 12.56 7.72
C ILE A 150 4.39 13.81 7.98
N ASN A 151 5.04 14.34 6.94
CA ASN A 151 5.88 15.53 7.05
C ASN A 151 5.09 16.76 7.52
N GLY A 152 3.88 16.96 7.01
CA GLY A 152 2.99 18.03 7.46
C GLY A 152 2.66 17.92 8.95
N LEU A 153 2.38 16.70 9.44
CA LEU A 153 2.10 16.45 10.84
C LEU A 153 3.34 16.69 11.73
N ILE A 154 4.52 16.19 11.32
CA ILE A 154 5.80 16.44 12.01
C ILE A 154 6.05 17.95 12.13
N ALA A 155 5.89 18.70 11.04
CA ALA A 155 6.08 20.14 11.04
C ALA A 155 5.11 20.85 12.00
N SER A 156 3.85 20.42 12.07
CA SER A 156 2.86 20.98 13.01
C SER A 156 3.24 20.73 14.48
N LEU A 157 3.71 19.52 14.82
CA LEU A 157 4.10 19.13 16.17
C LEU A 157 5.35 19.87 16.64
N ARG A 158 6.32 20.10 15.73
CA ARG A 158 7.56 20.83 16.03
C ARG A 158 7.34 22.34 16.16
N LYS A 159 6.34 22.91 15.48
CA LYS A 159 5.98 24.35 15.56
C LYS A 159 5.29 24.73 16.88
N ASN A 160 4.54 23.83 17.51
CA ASN A 160 3.88 24.05 18.81
C ASN A 160 4.87 24.20 20.00
N LYS A 161 6.17 24.31 19.72
CA LYS A 161 7.28 24.37 20.68
C LYS A 161 7.86 25.78 20.84
N ILE A 162 7.39 26.76 20.06
CA ILE A 162 7.81 28.18 20.09
C ILE A 162 6.71 29.02 20.70
#